data_AF-A0A955VBD4-F1
#
_entry.id   AF-A0A955VBD4-F1
#
_cell.length_a   1.000
_cell.length_b   1.000
_cell.length_c   1.000
_cell.angle_alpha   90.00
_cell.angle_beta   90.00
_cell.angle_gamma   90.00
#
_symmetry.space_group_name_H-M   'P 1'
#
loop_
_entity.id
_entity.type
_entity.pdbx_description
1 polymer ?
#
loop_
_entity_poly.entity_id
_entity_poly.type
_entity_poly.pdbx_seq_one_letter_code
_entity_poly.pdbx_strand_id
1 'polypeptide(L)'
;MKTAVRVAIAALAVTALGGCAAAPSKAPPRAHEPPATPETLVASLEDRQTAEVVAFDSVNEMDERCDALCYHLQQICGLGEAICQIATAHPSPATGDACVRARDTCEGTKDRLPPECLCGQG
;
A
#
# COMPACT_ATOMS: atom_id res chain seq x y z
N MET A 1 12.03 39.92 7.89
CA MET A 1 11.41 40.80 8.90
C MET A 1 10.24 41.55 8.27
N LYS A 2 9.01 41.26 8.70
CA LYS A 2 7.77 42.09 8.69
C LYS A 2 6.55 41.17 8.53
N THR A 3 5.84 40.83 9.62
CA THR A 3 4.53 41.38 10.07
C THR A 3 3.41 41.20 9.01
N ALA A 4 2.21 40.71 9.32
CA ALA A 4 1.46 40.83 10.57
C ALA A 4 0.38 39.75 10.71
N VAL A 5 0.26 39.31 11.95
CA VAL A 5 -0.90 38.65 12.56
C VAL A 5 -2.11 39.58 12.48
N ARG A 6 -3.26 39.06 12.05
CA ARG A 6 -4.59 39.62 12.38
C ARG A 6 -5.47 38.51 12.92
N VAL A 7 -5.39 38.40 14.25
CA VAL A 7 -6.38 37.74 15.09
C VAL A 7 -7.68 38.55 15.01
N ALA A 8 -8.76 37.91 14.58
CA ALA A 8 -10.11 38.41 14.77
C ALA A 8 -10.80 37.48 15.78
N ILE A 9 -10.72 37.86 17.05
CA ILE A 9 -11.58 37.31 18.10
C ILE A 9 -12.91 38.06 17.98
N ALA A 10 -13.95 37.36 17.55
CA ALA A 10 -15.33 37.77 17.79
C ALA A 10 -15.95 36.76 18.74
N ALA A 11 -16.13 37.20 19.97
CA ALA A 11 -16.78 36.45 21.03
C ALA A 11 -18.31 36.47 20.87
N LEU A 12 -18.92 35.45 21.49
CA LEU A 12 -20.30 35.35 21.98
C LEU A 12 -21.42 35.05 20.99
N ALA A 13 -21.96 33.84 21.10
CA ALA A 13 -23.19 33.64 21.86
C ALA A 13 -23.35 32.16 22.24
N VAL A 14 -23.36 31.87 23.54
CA VAL A 14 -23.92 30.62 24.08
C VAL A 14 -25.42 30.85 24.19
N THR A 15 -26.22 30.13 23.41
CA THR A 15 -27.65 29.92 23.67
C THR A 15 -27.88 28.44 23.94
N ALA A 16 -28.50 28.20 25.09
CA ALA A 16 -28.78 26.90 25.66
C ALA A 16 -29.96 26.18 24.97
N LEU A 17 -29.89 24.84 25.07
CA LEU A 17 -30.99 23.87 25.18
C LEU A 17 -32.07 23.82 24.08
N GLY A 18 -32.11 22.67 23.41
CA GLY A 18 -33.37 22.09 22.94
C GLY A 18 -33.44 21.89 21.43
N GLY A 19 -33.45 20.62 21.01
CA GLY A 19 -33.87 20.22 19.67
C GLY A 19 -32.84 19.38 18.92
N CYS A 20 -33.01 18.04 18.99
CA CYS A 20 -32.53 17.15 17.96
C CYS A 20 -33.18 17.56 16.63
N ALA A 21 -32.45 18.30 15.80
CA ALA A 21 -32.73 18.41 14.38
C ALA A 21 -31.47 17.94 13.67
N ALA A 22 -31.52 16.71 13.15
CA ALA A 22 -30.49 16.15 12.30
C ALA A 22 -30.36 17.04 11.05
N ALA A 23 -29.36 17.93 11.07
CA ALA A 23 -28.94 18.62 9.86
C ALA A 23 -28.41 17.57 8.87
N PRO A 24 -28.75 17.63 7.57
CA PRO A 24 -28.10 16.78 6.60
C PRO A 24 -26.63 17.20 6.55
N SER A 25 -25.75 16.40 7.14
CA SER A 25 -24.32 16.49 6.90
C SER A 25 -24.12 16.36 5.40
N LYS A 26 -23.86 17.49 4.74
CA LYS A 26 -23.35 17.52 3.37
C LYS A 26 -22.02 16.78 3.43
N ALA A 27 -22.04 15.49 3.12
CA ALA A 27 -20.84 14.70 2.94
C ALA A 27 -19.94 15.48 1.97
N PRO A 28 -18.64 15.64 2.25
CA PRO A 28 -17.74 16.24 1.28
C PRO A 28 -17.93 15.47 -0.05
N PRO A 29 -17.97 16.17 -1.20
CA PRO A 29 -17.99 15.48 -2.48
C PRO A 29 -16.84 14.49 -2.47
N ARG A 30 -17.15 13.20 -2.63
CA ARG A 30 -16.11 12.19 -2.87
C ARG A 30 -15.23 12.75 -3.97
N ALA A 31 -13.97 13.05 -3.67
CA ALA A 31 -13.00 13.33 -4.69
C ALA A 31 -13.12 12.18 -5.70
N HIS A 32 -13.33 12.51 -6.97
CA HIS A 32 -13.37 11.52 -8.02
C HIS A 32 -11.99 10.88 -8.03
N GLU A 33 -11.86 9.69 -7.43
CA GLU A 33 -10.63 8.91 -7.55
C GLU A 33 -10.46 8.67 -9.06
N PRO A 34 -9.30 9.02 -9.64
CA PRO A 34 -9.05 8.77 -11.05
C PRO A 34 -9.37 7.31 -11.36
N PRO A 35 -10.00 7.00 -12.51
CA PRO A 35 -10.26 5.62 -12.87
C PRO A 35 -8.93 4.85 -12.87
N ALA A 36 -8.90 3.72 -12.17
CA ALA A 36 -7.70 2.89 -12.09
C ALA A 36 -7.33 2.39 -13.50
N THR A 37 -6.24 2.91 -14.04
CA THR A 37 -5.62 2.40 -15.27
C THR A 37 -4.75 1.19 -14.94
N PRO A 38 -4.44 0.31 -15.92
CA PRO A 38 -3.51 -0.80 -15.71
C PRO A 38 -2.18 -0.35 -15.10
N GLU A 39 -1.67 0.81 -15.50
CA GLU A 39 -0.42 1.38 -15.00
C GLU A 39 -0.54 1.81 -13.53
N THR A 40 -1.65 2.45 -13.15
CA THR A 40 -1.87 2.82 -11.73
C THR A 40 -2.06 1.59 -10.83
N LEU A 41 -2.66 0.52 -11.35
CA LEU A 41 -2.79 -0.75 -10.65
C LEU A 41 -1.43 -1.42 -10.46
N VAL A 42 -0.62 -1.46 -11.51
CA VAL A 42 0.75 -2.01 -11.46
C VAL A 42 1.60 -1.23 -10.45
N ALA A 43 1.58 0.10 -10.50
CA ALA A 43 2.30 0.92 -9.53
C ALA A 43 1.86 0.63 -8.08
N SER A 44 0.56 0.50 -7.84
CA SER A 44 0.04 0.14 -6.51
C SER A 44 0.50 -1.24 -6.04
N LEU A 45 0.61 -2.22 -6.95
CA LEU A 45 1.13 -3.55 -6.63
C LEU A 45 2.64 -3.53 -6.40
N GLU A 46 3.41 -2.75 -7.16
CA GLU A 46 4.86 -2.55 -6.96
C GLU A 46 5.14 -1.90 -5.59
N ASP A 47 4.35 -0.90 -5.19
CA ASP A 47 4.44 -0.27 -3.87
C ASP A 47 4.18 -1.29 -2.75
N ARG A 48 3.16 -2.14 -2.91
CA ARG A 48 2.86 -3.22 -1.95
C ARG A 48 3.96 -4.26 -1.92
N GLN A 49 4.48 -4.67 -3.07
CA GLN A 49 5.56 -5.65 -3.15
C GLN A 49 6.82 -5.12 -2.45
N THR A 50 7.13 -3.83 -2.65
CA THR A 50 8.22 -3.15 -1.95
C THR A 50 7.99 -3.13 -0.44
N ALA A 51 6.78 -2.85 0.02
CA ALA A 51 6.44 -2.88 1.45
C ALA A 51 6.61 -4.28 2.05
N GLU A 52 6.24 -5.34 1.34
CA GLU A 52 6.44 -6.72 1.79
C GLU A 52 7.93 -7.11 1.81
N VAL A 53 8.75 -6.63 0.87
CA VAL A 53 10.22 -6.80 0.95
C VAL A 53 10.78 -6.11 2.19
N VAL A 54 10.34 -4.88 2.50
CA VAL A 54 10.76 -4.18 3.72
C VAL A 54 10.32 -4.95 4.97
N ALA A 55 9.10 -5.52 4.97
CA ALA A 55 8.61 -6.33 6.07
C ALA A 55 9.43 -7.62 6.24
N PHE A 56 9.72 -8.33 5.14
CA PHE A 56 10.63 -9.49 5.12
C PHE A 56 11.99 -9.15 5.74
N ASP A 57 12.57 -8.03 5.34
CA ASP A 57 13.88 -7.55 5.80
C ASP A 57 13.88 -7.17 7.28
N SER A 58 12.70 -6.84 7.83
CA SER A 58 12.52 -6.48 9.23
C SER A 58 12.28 -7.67 10.16
N VAL A 59 12.10 -8.88 9.62
CA VAL A 59 11.92 -10.08 10.45
C VAL A 59 13.22 -10.41 11.17
N ASN A 60 13.18 -10.35 12.50
CA ASN A 60 14.31 -10.64 13.37
C ASN A 60 14.20 -12.04 14.02
N GLU A 61 15.24 -12.46 14.74
CA GLU A 61 15.29 -13.75 15.44
C GLU A 61 14.18 -13.88 16.48
N MET A 62 13.14 -14.63 16.12
CA MET A 62 11.99 -14.99 16.94
C MET A 62 11.65 -16.47 16.71
N ASP A 63 10.91 -17.08 17.64
CA ASP A 63 10.52 -18.49 17.57
C ASP A 63 9.78 -18.86 16.26
N GLU A 64 9.10 -17.89 15.63
CA GLU A 64 8.33 -18.03 14.39
C GLU A 64 8.99 -17.35 13.18
N ARG A 65 10.30 -17.10 13.24
CA ARG A 65 11.05 -16.36 12.20
C ARG A 65 10.82 -16.94 10.80
N CYS A 66 10.94 -18.25 10.64
CA CYS A 66 10.81 -18.87 9.32
C CYS A 66 9.39 -18.76 8.78
N ASP A 67 8.36 -18.90 9.61
CA ASP A 67 6.97 -18.76 9.18
C ASP A 67 6.69 -17.33 8.72
N ALA A 68 7.19 -16.33 9.45
CA ALA A 68 7.07 -14.93 9.07
C ALA A 68 7.80 -14.60 7.75
N LEU A 69 9.04 -15.07 7.59
CA LEU A 69 9.80 -14.90 6.34
C LEU A 69 9.10 -15.58 5.16
N CYS A 70 8.58 -16.79 5.35
CA CYS A 70 7.85 -17.52 4.32
C CYS A 70 6.54 -16.85 3.95
N TYR A 71 5.80 -16.33 4.93
CA TYR A 71 4.60 -15.55 4.68
C TYR A 71 4.90 -14.33 3.80
N HIS A 72 5.89 -13.52 4.17
CA HIS A 72 6.24 -12.33 3.38
C HIS A 72 6.76 -12.71 1.99
N LEU A 73 7.57 -13.76 1.87
CA LEU A 73 8.02 -14.24 0.56
C LEU A 73 6.84 -14.65 -0.33
N GLN A 74 5.86 -15.39 0.20
CA GLN A 74 4.67 -15.77 -0.54
C GLN A 74 3.88 -14.54 -1.02
N GLN A 75 3.77 -13.50 -0.19
CA GLN A 75 3.12 -12.25 -0.60
C GLN A 75 3.90 -11.51 -1.68
N ILE A 76 5.22 -11.40 -1.56
CA ILE A 76 6.09 -10.77 -2.56
C ILE A 76 5.93 -11.46 -3.91
N CYS A 77 6.00 -12.79 -3.93
CA CYS A 77 5.87 -13.58 -5.15
C CYS A 77 4.45 -13.52 -5.73
N GLY A 78 3.41 -13.63 -4.90
CA GLY A 78 2.02 -13.51 -5.32
C GLY A 78 1.68 -12.13 -5.90
N LEU A 79 2.24 -11.05 -5.34
CA LEU A 79 2.13 -9.70 -5.91
C LEU A 79 2.83 -9.61 -7.27
N GLY A 80 4.01 -10.22 -7.41
CA GLY A 80 4.71 -10.29 -8.70
C GLY A 80 3.92 -11.04 -9.76
N GLU A 81 3.28 -12.15 -9.40
CA GLU A 81 2.36 -12.87 -10.29
C GLU A 81 1.17 -12.00 -10.70
N ALA A 82 0.57 -11.27 -9.78
CA ALA A 82 -0.54 -10.35 -10.09
C ALA A 82 -0.11 -9.24 -11.07
N ILE A 83 1.09 -8.67 -10.91
CA ILE A 83 1.65 -7.70 -11.86
C ILE A 83 1.80 -8.34 -13.25
N CYS A 84 2.34 -9.56 -13.32
CA CYS A 84 2.49 -10.29 -14.58
C CYS A 84 1.17 -10.68 -15.24
N GLN A 85 0.12 -10.95 -14.46
CA GLN A 85 -1.23 -11.16 -14.99
C GLN A 85 -1.77 -9.88 -15.64
N ILE A 86 -1.56 -8.72 -15.02
CA ILE A 86 -1.92 -7.42 -15.63
C ILE A 86 -1.12 -7.19 -16.90
N ALA A 87 0.19 -7.48 -16.90
CA ALA A 87 1.01 -7.35 -18.10
C ALA A 87 0.55 -8.25 -19.25
N THR A 88 0.03 -9.45 -18.93
CA THR A 88 -0.55 -10.37 -19.91
C THR A 88 -1.88 -9.86 -20.46
N ALA A 89 -2.74 -9.32 -19.60
CA ALA A 89 -4.05 -8.78 -19.98
C ALA A 89 -3.96 -7.44 -20.74
N HIS A 90 -2.97 -6.62 -20.38
CA HIS A 90 -2.74 -5.27 -20.90
C HIS A 90 -1.27 -5.14 -21.32
N PRO A 91 -0.90 -5.74 -22.48
CA PRO A 91 0.49 -5.76 -22.93
C PRO A 91 0.95 -4.36 -23.31
N SER A 92 1.98 -3.89 -22.61
CA SER A 92 2.72 -2.68 -22.93
C SER A 92 4.17 -2.86 -22.48
N PRO A 93 5.12 -2.07 -23.00
CA PRO A 93 6.49 -2.09 -22.50
C PRO A 93 6.56 -1.83 -20.98
N ALA A 94 5.76 -0.87 -20.48
CA ALA A 94 5.75 -0.52 -19.06
C ALA A 94 5.29 -1.68 -18.15
N THR A 95 4.18 -2.33 -18.50
CA THR A 95 3.65 -3.47 -17.72
C THR A 95 4.53 -4.72 -17.87
N GLY A 96 5.13 -4.93 -19.05
CA GLY A 96 6.12 -5.99 -19.28
C GLY A 96 7.37 -5.83 -18.42
N ASP A 97 7.98 -4.64 -18.40
CA ASP A 97 9.15 -4.36 -17.59
C ASP A 97 8.85 -4.47 -16.08
N ALA A 98 7.65 -4.05 -15.65
CA ALA A 98 7.19 -4.22 -14.28
C ALA A 98 7.07 -5.70 -13.88
N CYS A 99 6.52 -6.54 -14.75
CA CYS A 99 6.48 -7.98 -14.52
C CYS A 99 7.87 -8.59 -14.34
N VAL A 100 8.84 -8.21 -15.19
CA VAL A 100 10.22 -8.70 -15.06
C VAL A 100 10.82 -8.29 -13.71
N ARG A 101 10.75 -7.00 -13.35
CA ARG A 101 11.25 -6.52 -12.05
C ARG A 101 10.57 -7.21 -10.87
N ALA A 102 9.27 -7.44 -10.95
CA ALA A 102 8.53 -8.07 -9.87
C ALA A 102 8.90 -9.54 -9.68
N ARG A 103 9.21 -10.26 -10.76
CA ARG A 103 9.74 -11.63 -10.71
C ARG A 103 11.16 -11.66 -10.15
N ASP A 104 12.02 -10.76 -10.61
CA ASP A 104 13.39 -10.63 -10.10
C ASP A 104 13.39 -10.31 -8.61
N THR A 105 12.43 -9.51 -8.14
CA THR A 105 12.24 -9.20 -6.71
C THR A 105 11.86 -10.44 -5.91
N CYS A 106 10.95 -11.27 -6.43
CA CYS A 106 10.55 -12.54 -5.79
C CYS A 106 11.75 -13.50 -5.68
N GLU A 107 12.45 -13.79 -6.80
CA GLU A 107 13.60 -14.70 -6.76
C GLU A 107 14.75 -14.13 -5.92
N GLY A 108 15.03 -12.83 -6.04
CA GLY A 108 16.04 -12.16 -5.21
C GLY A 108 15.70 -12.20 -3.71
N THR A 109 14.43 -12.17 -3.33
CA THR A 109 14.02 -12.30 -1.92
C THR A 109 14.09 -13.75 -1.45
N LYS A 110 13.73 -14.70 -2.30
CA LYS A 110 13.86 -16.14 -2.03
C LYS A 110 15.31 -16.55 -1.80
N ASP A 111 16.25 -16.02 -2.58
CA ASP A 111 17.69 -16.27 -2.41
C ASP A 111 18.25 -15.72 -1.09
N ARG A 112 17.53 -14.81 -0.44
CA ARG A 112 17.89 -14.23 0.87
C ARG A 112 17.29 -14.99 2.04
N LEU A 113 16.47 -16.02 1.80
CA LEU A 113 15.97 -16.87 2.87
C LEU A 113 17.12 -17.55 3.60
N PRO A 114 17.10 -17.59 4.94
CA PRO A 114 18.00 -18.42 5.70
C PRO A 114 17.85 -19.90 5.29
N PRO A 115 18.94 -20.66 5.19
CA PRO A 115 18.90 -22.05 4.74
C PRO A 115 18.07 -22.97 5.64
N GLU A 116 17.87 -22.60 6.91
CA GLU A 116 16.99 -23.29 7.86
C GLU A 116 15.50 -23.05 7.60
N CYS A 117 15.13 -21.99 6.87
CA CYS A 117 13.75 -21.63 6.57
C CYS A 117 13.32 -22.21 5.23
N LEU A 118 12.64 -23.36 5.26
CA LEU A 118 12.08 -24.01 4.07
C LEU A 118 10.60 -23.65 3.91
N CYS A 119 10.32 -22.72 3.00
CA CYS A 119 8.95 -22.35 2.67
C CYS A 119 8.32 -23.43 1.78
N GLY A 120 7.34 -24.16 2.31
CA GLY A 120 6.54 -25.09 1.53
C GLY A 120 5.77 -24.35 0.44
N GLN A 121 5.84 -24.85 -0.79
CA GLN A 121 4.88 -24.46 -1.84
C GLN A 121 3.52 -25.03 -1.41
N GLY A 122 2.70 -24.20 -0.78
CA GLY A 122 1.30 -24.50 -0.48
C GLY A 122 0.45 -24.44 -1.73
#